data_AF-A0A067RH87-F1
#
_entry.id   AF-A0A067RH87-F1
#
_cell.length_a   1.000
_cell.length_b   1.000
_cell.length_c   1.000
_cell.angle_alpha   90.00
_cell.angle_beta   90.00
_cell.angle_gamma   90.00
#
_symmetry.space_group_name_H-M   'P 1'
#
loop_
_entity.id
_entity.type
_entity.pdbx_description
1 polymer ?
#
loop_
_entity_poly.entity_id
_entity_poly.type
_entity_poly.pdbx_seq_one_letter_code
_entity_poly.pdbx_strand_id
1 'polypeptide(L)'
;MKDNFNSKVYDLRNKKIALVQRFTELNATLKNIHRELDPTQRKFLPEIPKFDEKLEFPDKGIKLTEKDIEALMPRKTEYFDSNIPTTNQTANDKEPVDEEHELLCSNCQETEEGTRQQIISKPYFPRRNNISTEQREALVIEDNTDTVWETEMREHRMMRKQYEQDQILNETEMKTEAFDKEIEELSHLKLRVDVETQFLELHLLTLHQELLILKDFENMDEKVTNKVLDSLKEKYEMERKIIDMQKQIQIKQTEMNDLLNEEKELEDKFNAAIMDSKFADFLRKIYKKKCKQPKLQDPDDLQSSSSSSSESDDAPSLRSEKLGLMKFDESACPEGCEQDLYDLTFVLRCQRHGYEQDVTKIRKEIEEALKKEMEENMEKMKAVEAVLEINQEEREILQREKQHKLNEVECVVILKLSQMQHFKEDTDTLEKISNTLVFSQEALQKLYSRAEELKKETQILKDKEKNDQKHLHRTKVECQHMVGMIHKLKEDITECMFRKFGGEIDLDELEESVLRRLLAETKCSRKDIIAAYERKISAMRVVMNCKYFTLHHHATIISL
;
A
#
# COMPACT_ATOMS: atom_id res chain seq x y z
N MET A 1 13.26 1.26 -33.25
CA MET A 1 12.34 1.56 -34.39
C MET A 1 13.00 2.43 -35.44
N LYS A 2 13.61 3.55 -35.06
CA LYS A 2 14.42 4.38 -35.97
C LYS A 2 15.50 3.59 -36.72
N ASP A 3 16.21 2.70 -36.06
CA ASP A 3 17.27 1.90 -36.71
C ASP A 3 16.74 0.97 -37.81
N ASN A 4 15.55 0.40 -37.62
CA ASN A 4 14.89 -0.44 -38.62
C ASN A 4 14.42 0.42 -39.82
N PHE A 5 13.84 1.59 -39.56
CA PHE A 5 13.50 2.55 -40.62
C PHE A 5 14.75 2.97 -41.41
N ASN A 6 15.83 3.34 -40.72
CA ASN A 6 17.10 3.72 -41.33
C ASN A 6 17.67 2.60 -42.20
N SER A 7 17.65 1.34 -41.74
CA SER A 7 18.06 0.19 -42.54
C SER A 7 17.29 0.10 -43.86
N LYS A 8 15.97 0.22 -43.81
CA LYS A 8 15.13 0.16 -45.02
C LYS A 8 15.39 1.33 -45.98
N VAL A 9 15.70 2.52 -45.45
CA VAL A 9 16.11 3.67 -46.26
C VAL A 9 17.42 3.38 -46.98
N TYR A 10 18.40 2.76 -46.30
CA TYR A 10 19.65 2.34 -46.93
C TYR A 10 19.45 1.25 -48.00
N ASP A 11 18.54 0.31 -47.76
CA ASP A 11 18.20 -0.73 -48.74
C ASP A 11 17.55 -0.14 -50.00
N LEU A 12 16.61 0.81 -49.85
CA LEU A 12 16.01 1.51 -50.98
C LEU A 12 17.01 2.33 -51.77
N ARG A 13 17.92 2.99 -51.07
CA ARG A 13 19.03 3.71 -51.69
C ARG A 13 19.91 2.77 -52.53
N ASN A 14 20.25 1.59 -52.01
CA ASN A 14 21.01 0.59 -52.77
C ASN A 14 20.23 0.06 -53.98
N LYS A 15 18.92 -0.17 -53.83
CA LYS A 15 18.02 -0.52 -54.95
C LYS A 15 17.98 0.58 -56.02
N LYS A 16 17.93 1.86 -55.64
CA LYS A 16 17.99 3.01 -56.56
C LYS A 16 19.27 2.99 -57.39
N ILE A 17 20.42 2.72 -56.76
CA ILE A 17 21.71 2.61 -57.45
C ILE A 17 21.68 1.48 -58.49
N ALA A 18 21.17 0.31 -58.11
CA ALA A 18 21.03 -0.83 -59.02
C ALA A 18 20.06 -0.55 -60.18
N LEU A 19 18.94 0.14 -59.92
CA LEU A 19 17.98 0.54 -60.95
C LEU A 19 18.58 1.53 -61.94
N VAL A 20 19.34 2.52 -61.47
CA VAL A 20 20.02 3.48 -62.34
C VAL A 20 21.07 2.78 -63.22
N GLN A 21 21.85 1.85 -62.67
CA GLN A 21 22.77 1.02 -63.46
C GLN A 21 22.02 0.23 -64.55
N ARG A 22 20.92 -0.43 -64.19
CA ARG A 22 20.11 -1.17 -65.15
C ARG A 22 19.46 -0.26 -66.21
N PHE A 23 19.03 0.94 -65.84
CA PHE A 23 18.51 1.92 -66.81
C PHE A 23 19.61 2.45 -67.74
N THR A 24 20.87 2.55 -67.29
CA THR A 24 21.99 2.88 -68.18
C THR A 24 22.28 1.77 -69.19
N GLU A 25 22.20 0.50 -68.77
CA GLU A 25 22.33 -0.67 -69.65
C GLU A 25 21.18 -0.73 -70.66
N LEU A 26 19.94 -0.58 -70.21
CA LEU A 26 18.75 -0.56 -71.08
C LEU A 26 18.74 0.62 -72.05
N ASN A 27 19.33 1.77 -71.66
CA ASN A 27 19.51 2.90 -72.58
C ASN A 27 20.60 2.62 -73.62
N ALA A 28 21.63 1.83 -73.30
CA ALA A 28 22.63 1.39 -74.27
C ALA A 28 22.02 0.44 -75.31
N THR A 29 21.20 -0.53 -74.88
CA THR A 29 20.49 -1.43 -75.79
C THR A 29 19.45 -0.68 -76.63
N LEU A 30 18.72 0.28 -76.04
CA LEU A 30 17.77 1.11 -76.77
C LEU A 30 18.46 1.99 -77.82
N LYS A 31 19.67 2.50 -77.55
CA LYS A 31 20.49 3.23 -78.54
C LYS A 31 20.89 2.34 -79.71
N ASN A 32 21.15 1.05 -79.49
CA ASN A 32 21.44 0.10 -80.58
C ASN A 32 20.19 -0.15 -81.42
N ILE A 33 19.02 -0.29 -80.79
CA ILE A 33 17.72 -0.41 -81.48
C ILE A 33 17.37 0.87 -82.26
N HIS A 34 17.67 2.05 -81.70
CA HIS A 34 17.45 3.34 -82.38
C HIS A 34 18.35 3.55 -83.60
N ARG A 35 19.50 2.88 -83.70
CA ARG A 35 20.32 2.92 -84.93
C ARG A 35 19.65 2.21 -86.11
N GLU A 36 18.73 1.27 -85.83
CA GLU A 36 18.04 0.47 -86.85
C GLU A 36 16.63 1.01 -87.20
N LEU A 37 16.03 1.82 -86.34
CA LEU A 37 14.67 2.36 -86.50
C LEU A 37 14.64 3.77 -87.08
N ASP A 38 13.63 4.07 -87.90
CA ASP A 38 13.37 5.41 -88.46
C ASP A 38 13.16 6.46 -87.35
N PRO A 39 13.66 7.70 -87.52
CA PRO A 39 13.59 8.76 -86.51
C PRO A 39 12.18 9.06 -85.98
N THR A 40 11.14 8.87 -86.80
CA THR A 40 9.73 9.14 -86.46
C THR A 40 9.09 8.11 -85.54
N GLN A 41 9.68 6.91 -85.41
CA GLN A 41 9.14 5.81 -84.60
C GLN A 41 9.91 5.63 -83.27
N ARG A 42 10.97 6.41 -83.04
CA ARG A 42 11.80 6.32 -81.84
C ARG A 42 11.07 6.91 -80.63
N LYS A 43 10.77 6.06 -79.64
CA LYS A 43 10.40 6.45 -78.27
C LYS A 43 11.63 6.47 -77.36
N PHE A 44 11.77 7.52 -76.56
CA PHE A 44 12.91 7.71 -75.65
C PHE A 44 12.53 7.40 -74.20
N LEU A 45 13.50 6.91 -73.45
CA LEU A 45 13.39 6.81 -72.00
C LEU A 45 13.35 8.22 -71.36
N PRO A 46 12.64 8.40 -70.24
CA PRO A 46 12.80 9.58 -69.39
C PRO A 46 14.27 9.77 -68.97
N GLU A 47 14.69 11.01 -68.71
CA GLU A 47 16.07 11.31 -68.33
C GLU A 47 16.49 10.53 -67.08
N ILE A 48 17.65 9.86 -67.15
CA ILE A 48 18.19 9.07 -66.04
C ILE A 48 18.45 10.02 -64.85
N PRO A 49 17.88 9.75 -63.67
CA PRO A 49 18.07 10.60 -62.50
C PRO A 49 19.55 10.74 -62.13
N LYS A 50 20.03 11.98 -61.99
CA LYS A 50 21.40 12.28 -61.53
C LYS A 50 21.45 12.21 -60.00
N PHE A 51 22.46 11.52 -59.46
CA PHE A 51 22.68 11.43 -58.02
C PHE A 51 23.29 12.72 -57.47
N ASP A 52 22.72 13.27 -56.41
CA ASP A 52 23.41 14.28 -55.58
C ASP A 52 24.19 13.55 -54.47
N GLU A 53 25.50 13.44 -54.66
CA GLU A 53 26.37 12.69 -53.75
C GLU A 53 26.38 13.23 -52.31
N LYS A 54 26.13 14.53 -52.12
CA LYS A 54 26.17 15.16 -50.78
C LYS A 54 24.91 14.88 -49.97
N LEU A 55 23.76 14.89 -50.63
CA LEU A 55 22.46 14.78 -49.97
C LEU A 55 22.07 13.32 -49.75
N GLU A 56 22.43 12.44 -50.70
CA GLU A 56 22.14 11.03 -50.55
C GLU A 56 23.20 10.31 -49.70
N PHE A 57 24.50 10.65 -49.79
CA PHE A 57 25.58 9.99 -49.04
C PHE A 57 26.21 10.91 -47.95
N PRO A 58 25.47 11.26 -46.87
CA PRO A 58 26.04 12.06 -45.78
C PRO A 58 27.25 11.37 -45.12
N ASP A 59 27.29 10.04 -45.12
CA ASP A 59 28.40 9.25 -44.57
C ASP A 59 29.73 9.43 -45.32
N LYS A 60 29.69 9.77 -46.63
CA LYS A 60 30.90 10.03 -47.41
C LYS A 60 31.59 11.34 -47.02
N GLY A 61 30.86 12.28 -46.41
CA GLY A 61 31.43 13.50 -45.83
C GLY A 61 32.05 13.30 -44.44
N ILE A 62 31.78 12.16 -43.79
CA ILE A 62 32.35 11.79 -42.48
C ILE A 62 33.56 10.86 -42.64
N LYS A 63 33.68 10.18 -43.79
CA LYS A 63 34.90 9.47 -44.17
C LYS A 63 36.01 10.49 -44.40
N LEU A 64 37.02 10.49 -43.54
CA LEU A 64 38.30 11.18 -43.75
C LEU A 64 38.73 10.95 -45.19
N THR A 65 38.84 12.02 -45.98
CA THR A 65 39.34 11.88 -47.35
C THR A 65 40.83 11.53 -47.29
N GLU A 66 41.37 10.83 -48.30
CA GLU A 66 42.83 10.55 -48.38
C GLU A 66 43.66 11.82 -48.21
N LYS A 67 43.12 12.98 -48.62
CA LYS A 67 43.73 14.31 -48.42
C LYS A 67 43.81 14.76 -46.95
N ASP A 68 42.83 14.39 -46.12
CA ASP A 68 42.83 14.68 -44.68
C ASP A 68 43.81 13.76 -43.92
N ILE A 69 44.02 12.54 -44.43
CA ILE A 69 45.00 11.56 -43.92
C ILE A 69 46.42 11.97 -44.34
N GLU A 70 46.62 12.43 -45.58
CA GLU A 70 47.87 12.97 -46.09
C GLU A 70 48.30 14.26 -45.35
N ALA A 71 47.34 15.10 -44.93
CA ALA A 71 47.60 16.31 -44.15
C ALA A 71 48.09 16.03 -42.72
N LEU A 72 47.83 14.84 -42.18
CA LEU A 72 48.23 14.42 -40.82
C LEU A 72 49.55 13.64 -40.76
N MET A 73 50.14 13.29 -41.92
CA MET A 73 51.43 12.58 -41.99
C MET A 73 52.59 13.55 -42.29
N PRO A 74 53.69 13.56 -41.49
CA PRO A 74 54.85 14.38 -41.81
C PRO A 74 55.52 13.89 -43.09
N ARG A 75 55.61 14.80 -44.08
CA ARG A 75 56.26 14.63 -45.39
C ARG A 75 57.50 13.74 -45.32
N LYS A 76 57.48 12.63 -46.06
CA LYS A 76 58.69 11.99 -46.59
C LYS A 76 58.54 11.73 -48.07
N THR A 77 59.29 12.53 -48.82
CA THR A 77 60.09 12.21 -50.01
C THR A 77 59.53 11.19 -51.00
N GLU A 78 59.23 11.74 -52.18
CA GLU A 78 59.12 11.15 -53.51
C GLU A 78 60.00 9.91 -53.72
N TYR A 79 59.38 8.85 -54.26
CA TYR A 79 60.03 8.00 -55.25
C TYR A 79 59.09 7.87 -56.45
N PHE A 80 59.60 8.37 -57.57
CA PHE A 80 59.14 8.14 -58.92
C PHE A 80 59.30 6.64 -59.21
N ASP A 81 58.22 5.95 -59.55
CA ASP A 81 58.36 4.72 -60.33
C ASP A 81 57.37 4.72 -61.48
N SER A 82 57.95 4.67 -62.66
CA SER A 82 57.28 4.70 -63.94
C SER A 82 56.97 3.26 -64.29
N ASN A 83 55.71 2.94 -64.59
CA ASN A 83 55.26 1.91 -65.54
C ASN A 83 53.87 1.39 -65.14
N ILE A 84 52.83 2.01 -65.69
CA ILE A 84 51.57 1.33 -65.93
C ILE A 84 51.31 1.47 -67.43
N PRO A 85 51.13 0.37 -68.18
CA PRO A 85 50.91 0.44 -69.61
C PRO A 85 49.58 1.14 -69.90
N THR A 86 49.64 2.20 -70.71
CA THR A 86 48.49 2.78 -71.38
C THR A 86 47.97 1.76 -72.40
N THR A 87 47.06 0.90 -71.97
CA THR A 87 46.22 0.16 -72.91
C THR A 87 45.13 1.11 -73.39
N ASN A 88 45.44 1.83 -74.46
CA ASN A 88 44.44 2.38 -75.36
C ASN A 88 43.72 1.19 -76.01
N GLN A 89 42.73 0.64 -75.33
CA GLN A 89 41.65 -0.06 -76.02
C GLN A 89 40.70 1.01 -76.54
N THR A 90 40.95 1.48 -77.76
CA THR A 90 39.85 1.72 -78.69
C THR A 90 39.17 0.37 -78.90
N ALA A 91 38.28 0.02 -77.98
CA ALA A 91 37.27 -0.99 -78.22
C ALA A 91 36.41 -0.43 -79.34
N ASN A 92 36.64 -0.95 -80.54
CA ASN A 92 35.74 -0.81 -81.65
C ASN A 92 34.52 -1.66 -81.27
N ASP A 93 33.63 -1.10 -80.46
CA ASP A 93 32.35 -1.72 -80.07
C ASP A 93 31.43 -1.72 -81.31
N LYS A 94 31.76 -2.58 -82.27
CA LYS A 94 30.74 -3.21 -83.10
C LYS A 94 30.38 -4.48 -82.36
N GLU A 95 29.35 -4.40 -81.53
CA GLU A 95 28.55 -5.58 -81.18
C GLU A 95 28.27 -6.36 -82.48
N PRO A 96 28.29 -7.70 -82.45
CA PRO A 96 28.01 -8.50 -83.63
C PRO A 96 26.63 -8.11 -84.14
N VAL A 97 26.62 -7.43 -85.27
CA VAL A 97 25.41 -7.11 -86.01
C VAL A 97 24.84 -8.44 -86.46
N ASP A 98 23.59 -8.74 -86.09
CA ASP A 98 22.94 -10.01 -86.44
C ASP A 98 23.01 -10.25 -87.95
N GLU A 99 23.19 -11.51 -88.38
CA GLU A 99 23.26 -11.90 -89.80
C GLU A 99 22.06 -11.38 -90.61
N GLU A 100 20.89 -11.28 -89.98
CA GLU A 100 19.68 -10.69 -90.58
C GLU A 100 19.80 -9.18 -90.85
N HIS A 101 20.50 -8.40 -90.02
CA HIS A 101 20.72 -6.97 -90.26
C HIS A 101 21.70 -6.74 -91.41
N GLU A 102 22.76 -7.54 -91.48
CA GLU A 102 23.75 -7.47 -92.55
C GLU A 102 23.15 -7.86 -93.91
N LEU A 103 22.10 -8.70 -93.93
CA LEU A 103 21.39 -9.08 -95.15
C LEU A 103 20.27 -8.09 -95.54
N LEU A 104 19.48 -7.60 -94.57
CA LEU A 104 18.24 -6.84 -94.86
C LEU A 104 18.42 -5.30 -94.79
N CYS A 105 19.46 -4.81 -94.12
CA CYS A 105 19.70 -3.38 -93.86
C CYS A 105 20.97 -2.81 -94.52
N SER A 106 21.82 -3.62 -95.16
CA SER A 106 23.09 -3.17 -95.78
C SER A 106 22.98 -2.12 -96.90
N ASN A 107 21.76 -1.77 -97.32
CA ASN A 107 21.51 -0.77 -98.35
C ASN A 107 21.04 0.60 -97.80
N CYS A 108 21.07 0.83 -96.48
CA CYS A 108 20.59 2.09 -95.89
C CYS A 108 21.58 2.66 -94.86
N GLN A 109 22.40 3.62 -95.28
CA GLN A 109 22.95 4.64 -94.37
C GLN A 109 22.23 5.96 -94.65
N GLU A 110 21.64 6.55 -93.61
CA GLU A 110 21.12 7.92 -93.66
C GLU A 110 22.29 8.92 -93.59
N THR A 111 22.28 9.93 -94.46
CA THR A 111 22.96 11.21 -94.21
C THR A 111 21.87 12.27 -93.98
N GLU A 112 22.21 13.33 -93.24
CA GLU A 112 21.29 14.31 -92.62
C GLU A 112 20.42 15.15 -93.59
N GLU A 113 20.37 14.81 -94.88
CA GLU A 113 19.43 15.36 -95.83
C GLU A 113 18.78 14.20 -96.57
N GLY A 114 17.47 14.02 -96.39
CA GLY A 114 16.66 12.88 -96.86
C GLY A 114 16.72 12.60 -98.36
N THR A 115 17.83 12.02 -98.81
CA THR A 115 18.07 11.52 -100.16
C THR A 115 18.79 10.18 -100.04
N ARG A 116 18.08 9.08 -100.29
CA ARG A 116 18.66 7.73 -100.42
C ARG A 116 19.63 7.71 -101.61
N GLN A 117 20.94 7.60 -101.35
CA GLN A 117 21.91 7.17 -102.36
C GLN A 117 22.47 5.80 -101.97
N GLN A 118 22.25 4.81 -102.85
CA GLN A 118 22.78 3.45 -102.74
C GLN A 118 24.31 3.45 -102.81
N ILE A 119 24.96 2.81 -101.84
CA ILE A 119 26.38 2.49 -101.94
C ILE A 119 26.52 1.21 -102.75
N ILE A 120 27.25 1.29 -103.86
CA ILE A 120 27.63 0.15 -104.71
C ILE A 120 28.55 -0.76 -103.90
N SER A 121 28.06 -1.94 -103.51
CA SER A 121 28.92 -3.04 -103.08
C SER A 121 29.78 -3.48 -104.27
N LYS A 122 31.11 -3.34 -104.17
CA LYS A 122 32.03 -3.92 -105.17
C LYS A 122 32.14 -5.43 -104.88
N PRO A 123 31.68 -6.31 -105.78
CA PRO A 123 31.94 -7.75 -105.62
C PRO A 123 33.42 -8.04 -105.81
N TYR A 124 34.01 -8.81 -104.88
CA TYR A 124 35.36 -9.36 -105.03
C TYR A 124 35.31 -10.54 -105.99
N PHE A 125 35.77 -10.34 -107.23
CA PHE A 125 35.95 -11.42 -108.21
C PHE A 125 37.42 -11.85 -108.29
N PRO A 126 37.79 -13.10 -107.94
CA PRO A 126 39.13 -13.60 -108.19
C PRO A 126 39.38 -13.69 -109.70
N ARG A 127 40.49 -13.10 -110.15
CA ARG A 127 40.91 -13.03 -111.56
C ARG A 127 41.03 -14.42 -112.19
N ARG A 128 40.11 -14.75 -113.10
CA ARG A 128 40.35 -15.30 -114.46
C ARG A 128 39.02 -15.76 -115.04
N ASN A 129 38.51 -15.02 -116.02
CA ASN A 129 37.83 -15.51 -117.23
C ASN A 129 37.42 -14.27 -118.05
N ASN A 130 37.68 -14.31 -119.35
CA ASN A 130 37.35 -13.24 -120.29
C ASN A 130 35.83 -13.24 -120.53
N ILE A 131 35.12 -12.44 -119.76
CA ILE A 131 33.68 -12.20 -119.89
C ILE A 131 33.54 -10.79 -120.51
N SER A 132 32.74 -10.67 -121.58
CA SER A 132 32.50 -9.38 -122.27
C SER A 132 31.86 -8.37 -121.32
N THR A 133 32.12 -7.06 -121.52
CA THR A 133 31.50 -5.97 -120.76
C THR A 133 29.96 -6.03 -120.76
N GLU A 134 29.35 -6.52 -121.84
CA GLU A 134 27.90 -6.72 -121.95
C GLU A 134 27.37 -7.85 -121.04
N GLN A 135 28.17 -8.89 -120.80
CA GLN A 135 27.82 -9.98 -119.88
C GLN A 135 28.02 -9.58 -118.40
N ARG A 136 28.84 -8.56 -118.13
CA ARG A 136 28.95 -7.93 -116.80
C ARG A 136 27.78 -7.00 -116.51
N GLU A 137 27.30 -6.27 -117.50
CA GLU A 137 26.11 -5.41 -117.36
C GLU A 137 24.82 -6.24 -117.21
N ALA A 138 24.72 -7.40 -117.86
CA ALA A 138 23.59 -8.32 -117.71
C ALA A 138 23.47 -8.99 -116.32
N LEU A 139 24.55 -9.04 -115.53
CA LEU A 139 24.55 -9.52 -114.14
C LEU A 139 24.28 -8.40 -113.12
N VAL A 140 24.21 -7.14 -113.57
CA VAL A 140 23.96 -5.94 -112.74
C VAL A 140 22.50 -5.49 -112.85
N ILE A 141 21.66 -6.22 -113.60
CA ILE A 141 20.25 -5.90 -113.80
C ILE A 141 19.41 -6.81 -112.88
N GLU A 142 18.70 -6.13 -111.96
CA GLU A 142 17.54 -6.59 -111.16
C GLU A 142 17.74 -7.19 -109.75
N ASP A 143 18.78 -6.80 -109.00
CA ASP A 143 18.74 -6.84 -107.51
C ASP A 143 18.47 -5.45 -106.90
N ASN A 144 17.84 -4.54 -107.67
CA ASN A 144 17.55 -3.16 -107.23
C ASN A 144 16.11 -2.94 -106.77
N THR A 145 15.27 -3.97 -106.80
CA THR A 145 13.91 -3.93 -106.27
C THR A 145 13.80 -5.01 -105.21
N ASP A 146 13.60 -4.59 -103.96
CA ASP A 146 13.30 -5.51 -102.87
C ASP A 146 12.16 -6.45 -103.32
N THR A 147 12.35 -7.76 -103.18
CA THR A 147 11.28 -8.72 -103.38
C THR A 147 10.18 -8.52 -102.33
N VAL A 148 8.94 -8.89 -102.64
CA VAL A 148 7.80 -8.79 -101.70
C VAL A 148 8.11 -9.47 -100.35
N TRP A 149 8.89 -10.57 -100.40
CA TRP A 149 9.37 -11.28 -99.23
C TRP A 149 10.42 -10.49 -98.42
N GLU A 150 11.35 -9.80 -99.07
CA GLU A 150 12.34 -8.94 -98.38
C GLU A 150 11.69 -7.72 -97.74
N THR A 151 10.66 -7.14 -98.38
CA THR A 151 9.87 -6.06 -97.78
C THR A 151 9.07 -6.55 -96.57
N GLU A 152 8.42 -7.72 -96.67
CA GLU A 152 7.67 -8.32 -95.56
C GLU A 152 8.61 -8.70 -94.39
N MET A 153 9.80 -9.23 -94.68
CA MET A 153 10.81 -9.57 -93.68
C MET A 153 11.39 -8.31 -92.99
N ARG A 154 11.58 -7.22 -93.74
CA ARG A 154 12.02 -5.93 -93.18
C ARG A 154 10.94 -5.30 -92.30
N GLU A 155 9.67 -5.35 -92.71
CA GLU A 155 8.53 -4.92 -91.90
C GLU A 155 8.41 -5.75 -90.62
N HIS A 156 8.56 -7.08 -90.70
CA HIS A 156 8.59 -7.94 -89.53
C HIS A 156 9.76 -7.62 -88.60
N ARG A 157 10.96 -7.34 -89.12
CA ARG A 157 12.11 -6.90 -88.30
C ARG A 157 11.83 -5.57 -87.62
N MET A 158 11.29 -4.59 -88.34
CA MET A 158 10.89 -3.29 -87.78
C MET A 158 9.86 -3.46 -86.66
N MET A 159 8.82 -4.29 -86.86
CA MET A 159 7.82 -4.60 -85.84
C MET A 159 8.44 -5.28 -84.61
N ARG A 160 9.41 -6.21 -84.80
CA ARG A 160 10.16 -6.82 -83.69
C ARG A 160 10.95 -5.78 -82.91
N LYS A 161 11.64 -4.86 -83.60
CA LYS A 161 12.44 -3.79 -82.95
C LYS A 161 11.57 -2.75 -82.23
N GLN A 162 10.39 -2.42 -82.76
CA GLN A 162 9.40 -1.60 -82.06
C GLN A 162 8.85 -2.32 -80.82
N TYR A 163 8.55 -3.61 -80.93
CA TYR A 163 8.11 -4.41 -79.79
C TYR A 163 9.19 -4.55 -78.70
N GLU A 164 10.45 -4.75 -79.09
CA GLU A 164 11.60 -4.76 -78.17
C GLU A 164 11.76 -3.41 -77.46
N GLN A 165 11.60 -2.29 -78.19
CA GLN A 165 11.57 -0.95 -77.60
C GLN A 165 10.43 -0.79 -76.59
N ASP A 166 9.21 -1.18 -76.95
CA ASP A 166 8.04 -1.06 -76.07
C ASP A 166 8.17 -1.96 -74.83
N GLN A 167 8.80 -3.14 -74.97
CA GLN A 167 9.09 -4.03 -73.85
C GLN A 167 10.12 -3.42 -72.89
N ILE A 168 11.18 -2.79 -73.41
CA ILE A 168 12.17 -2.07 -72.58
C ILE A 168 11.49 -0.91 -71.85
N LEU A 169 10.66 -0.12 -72.53
CA LEU A 169 9.94 1.00 -71.91
C LEU A 169 9.02 0.51 -70.79
N ASN A 170 8.21 -0.53 -71.05
CA ASN A 170 7.33 -1.11 -70.04
C ASN A 170 8.11 -1.70 -68.85
N GLU A 171 9.26 -2.35 -69.08
CA GLU A 171 10.13 -2.82 -68.00
C GLU A 171 10.64 -1.66 -67.13
N THR A 172 11.01 -0.54 -67.75
CA THR A 172 11.45 0.65 -67.00
C THR A 172 10.31 1.32 -66.23
N GLU A 173 9.13 1.41 -66.82
CA GLU A 173 7.93 1.98 -66.19
C GLU A 173 7.50 1.13 -64.99
N MET A 174 7.36 -0.18 -65.16
CA MET A 174 7.00 -1.10 -64.08
C MET A 174 7.98 -1.03 -62.90
N LYS A 175 9.28 -0.91 -63.16
CA LYS A 175 10.30 -0.78 -62.09
C LYS A 175 10.27 0.57 -61.40
N THR A 176 9.98 1.63 -62.15
CA THR A 176 9.83 2.98 -61.60
C THR A 176 8.60 3.03 -60.70
N GLU A 177 7.45 2.52 -61.17
CA GLU A 177 6.23 2.41 -60.36
C GLU A 177 6.43 1.54 -59.10
N ALA A 178 7.15 0.43 -59.20
CA ALA A 178 7.45 -0.42 -58.05
C ALA A 178 8.31 0.33 -57.02
N PHE A 179 9.31 1.08 -57.48
CA PHE A 179 10.17 1.88 -56.62
C PHE A 179 9.41 3.04 -55.97
N ASP A 180 8.54 3.72 -56.72
CA ASP A 180 7.70 4.82 -56.20
C ASP A 180 6.72 4.32 -55.13
N LYS A 181 6.13 3.13 -55.31
CA LYS A 181 5.31 2.48 -54.27
C LYS A 181 6.12 2.18 -53.00
N GLU A 182 7.34 1.64 -53.14
CA GLU A 182 8.22 1.40 -51.97
C GLU A 182 8.61 2.72 -51.26
N ILE A 183 8.78 3.83 -51.99
CA ILE A 183 9.00 5.15 -51.40
C ILE A 183 7.76 5.64 -50.64
N GLU A 184 6.57 5.49 -51.23
CA GLU A 184 5.31 5.87 -50.58
C GLU A 184 5.09 5.10 -49.27
N GLU A 185 5.35 3.80 -49.27
CA GLU A 185 5.33 2.97 -48.07
C GLU A 185 6.32 3.46 -47.00
N LEU A 186 7.56 3.80 -47.39
CA LEU A 186 8.52 4.37 -46.45
C LEU A 186 8.11 5.75 -45.95
N SER A 187 7.47 6.57 -46.78
CA SER A 187 6.94 7.88 -46.36
C SER A 187 5.91 7.70 -45.24
N HIS A 188 4.99 6.75 -45.39
CA HIS A 188 4.02 6.42 -44.34
C HIS A 188 4.68 5.86 -43.07
N LEU A 189 5.71 5.02 -43.23
CA LEU A 189 6.48 4.51 -42.10
C LEU A 189 7.24 5.62 -41.38
N LYS A 190 7.83 6.57 -42.10
CA LYS A 190 8.51 7.75 -41.54
C LYS A 190 7.56 8.53 -40.66
N LEU A 191 6.39 8.91 -41.19
CA LEU A 191 5.40 9.67 -40.44
C LEU A 191 4.96 8.96 -39.16
N ARG A 192 4.79 7.63 -39.22
CA ARG A 192 4.47 6.82 -38.04
C ARG A 192 5.58 6.83 -37.00
N VAL A 193 6.82 6.58 -37.43
CA VAL A 193 7.99 6.57 -36.53
C VAL A 193 8.22 7.94 -35.92
N ASP A 194 7.99 9.02 -36.65
CA ASP A 194 8.09 10.39 -36.16
C ASP A 194 7.04 10.67 -35.06
N VAL A 195 5.78 10.29 -35.29
CA VAL A 195 4.70 10.42 -34.28
C VAL A 195 5.00 9.60 -33.03
N GLU A 196 5.41 8.34 -33.19
CA GLU A 196 5.76 7.47 -32.06
C GLU A 196 6.98 7.98 -31.30
N THR A 197 7.96 8.55 -32.00
CA THR A 197 9.12 9.19 -31.36
C THR A 197 8.70 10.37 -30.50
N GLN A 198 7.88 11.28 -31.05
CA GLN A 198 7.38 12.44 -30.30
C GLN A 198 6.55 12.00 -29.10
N PHE A 199 5.74 10.96 -29.25
CA PHE A 199 4.98 10.38 -28.15
C PHE A 199 5.88 9.80 -27.05
N LEU A 200 6.93 9.08 -27.42
CA LEU A 200 7.91 8.56 -26.45
C LEU A 200 8.67 9.69 -25.74
N GLU A 201 9.00 10.77 -26.45
CA GLU A 201 9.63 11.95 -25.87
C GLU A 201 8.70 12.64 -24.86
N LEU A 202 7.42 12.81 -25.20
CA LEU A 202 6.41 13.33 -24.28
C LEU A 202 6.25 12.42 -23.05
N HIS A 203 6.20 11.10 -23.24
CA HIS A 203 6.13 10.16 -22.13
C HIS A 203 7.36 10.24 -21.23
N LEU A 204 8.56 10.38 -21.80
CA LEU A 204 9.79 10.60 -21.05
C LEU A 204 9.74 11.89 -20.22
N LEU A 205 9.18 12.97 -20.77
CA LEU A 205 8.98 14.22 -20.05
C LEU A 205 8.00 14.06 -18.89
N THR A 206 6.87 13.36 -19.08
CA THR A 206 5.92 13.03 -18.02
C THR A 206 6.61 12.23 -16.90
N LEU A 207 7.36 11.18 -17.23
CA LEU A 207 8.12 10.40 -16.26
C LEU A 207 9.16 11.25 -15.51
N HIS A 208 9.80 12.20 -16.21
CA HIS A 208 10.73 13.12 -15.57
C HIS A 208 10.04 14.05 -14.57
N GLN A 209 8.86 14.57 -14.91
CA GLN A 209 8.04 15.37 -13.99
C GLN A 209 7.63 14.56 -12.76
N GLU A 210 7.14 13.33 -12.94
CA GLU A 210 6.83 12.41 -11.85
C GLU A 210 8.06 12.17 -10.96
N LEU A 211 9.22 11.92 -11.55
CA LEU A 211 10.48 11.70 -10.81
C LEU A 211 10.87 12.92 -9.98
N LEU A 212 10.72 14.14 -10.51
CA LEU A 212 10.98 15.36 -9.74
C LEU A 212 10.07 15.48 -8.52
N ILE A 213 8.77 15.21 -8.70
CA ILE A 213 7.79 15.20 -7.61
C ILE A 213 8.17 14.15 -6.56
N LEU A 214 8.51 12.93 -6.99
CA LEU A 214 8.92 11.85 -6.07
C LEU A 214 10.16 12.22 -5.27
N LYS A 215 11.15 12.85 -5.92
CA LYS A 215 12.39 13.29 -5.28
C LYS A 215 12.15 14.39 -4.24
N ASP A 216 11.22 15.30 -4.51
CA ASP A 216 10.85 16.33 -3.54
C ASP A 216 10.24 15.71 -2.27
N PHE A 217 9.39 14.68 -2.41
CA PHE A 217 8.77 14.00 -1.27
C PHE A 217 9.68 13.00 -0.55
N GLU A 218 10.73 12.49 -1.19
CA GLU A 218 11.62 11.45 -0.64
C GLU A 218 12.14 11.81 0.77
N ASN A 219 12.67 13.02 0.94
CA ASN A 219 13.20 13.48 2.22
C ASN A 219 12.13 13.65 3.30
N MET A 220 10.90 14.02 2.92
CA MET A 220 9.79 14.21 3.85
C MET A 220 9.20 12.86 4.26
N ASP A 221 9.03 11.95 3.30
CA ASP A 221 8.62 10.57 3.52
C ASP A 221 9.61 9.86 4.46
N GLU A 222 10.93 9.99 4.22
CA GLU A 222 11.96 9.40 5.09
C GLU A 222 11.87 9.94 6.53
N LYS A 223 11.68 11.24 6.72
CA LYS A 223 11.53 11.83 8.06
C LYS A 223 10.31 11.28 8.80
N VAL A 224 9.15 11.24 8.15
CA VAL A 224 7.91 10.80 8.79
C VAL A 224 7.90 9.29 9.02
N THR A 225 8.44 8.51 8.09
CA THR A 225 8.64 7.07 8.30
C THR A 225 9.57 6.78 9.47
N ASN A 226 10.68 7.52 9.60
CA ASN A 226 11.56 7.40 10.77
C ASN A 226 10.86 7.75 12.07
N LYS A 227 10.07 8.85 12.12
CA LYS A 227 9.25 9.20 13.30
C LYS A 227 8.31 8.06 13.70
N VAL A 228 7.58 7.47 12.74
CA VAL A 228 6.67 6.36 13.01
C VAL A 228 7.42 5.13 13.52
N LEU A 229 8.58 4.82 12.93
CA LEU A 229 9.42 3.71 13.37
C LEU A 229 9.93 3.91 14.80
N ASP A 230 10.34 5.12 15.16
CA ASP A 230 10.84 5.42 16.50
C ASP A 230 9.70 5.35 17.53
N SER A 231 8.51 5.91 17.25
CA SER A 231 7.33 5.73 18.11
C SER A 231 6.90 4.28 18.24
N LEU A 232 7.02 3.46 17.18
CA LEU A 232 6.75 2.02 17.26
C LEU A 232 7.76 1.30 18.16
N LYS A 233 9.06 1.62 18.06
CA LYS A 233 10.09 1.07 18.96
C LYS A 233 9.77 1.42 20.42
N GLU A 234 9.46 2.67 20.70
CA GLU A 234 9.06 3.12 22.04
C GLU A 234 7.83 2.35 22.54
N LYS A 235 6.82 2.14 21.68
CA LYS A 235 5.65 1.33 22.02
C LYS A 235 6.05 -0.09 22.44
N TYR A 236 6.85 -0.78 21.62
CA TYR A 236 7.28 -2.15 21.93
C TYR A 236 8.13 -2.23 23.20
N GLU A 237 8.97 -1.24 23.46
CA GLU A 237 9.74 -1.17 24.70
C GLU A 237 8.84 -1.01 25.93
N MET A 238 7.79 -0.18 25.83
CA MET A 238 6.81 0.00 26.89
C MET A 238 5.94 -1.25 27.09
N GLU A 239 5.47 -1.87 26.01
CA GLU A 239 4.75 -3.15 26.06
C GLU A 239 5.59 -4.24 26.74
N ARG A 240 6.89 -4.32 26.41
CA ARG A 240 7.80 -5.27 27.06
C ARG A 240 7.91 -5.02 28.57
N LYS A 241 8.09 -3.76 28.99
CA LYS A 241 8.12 -3.40 30.42
C LYS A 241 6.83 -3.78 31.13
N ILE A 242 5.67 -3.55 30.51
CA ILE A 242 4.35 -3.92 31.07
C ILE A 242 4.24 -5.44 31.24
N ILE A 243 4.63 -6.22 30.22
CA ILE A 243 4.61 -7.68 30.28
C ILE A 243 5.54 -8.19 31.39
N ASP A 244 6.73 -7.61 31.54
CA ASP A 244 7.68 -8.03 32.57
C ASP A 244 7.20 -7.71 33.99
N MET A 245 6.59 -6.54 34.21
CA MET A 245 5.94 -6.22 35.49
C MET A 245 4.73 -7.12 35.77
N GLN A 246 3.93 -7.43 34.75
CA GLN A 246 2.79 -8.34 34.90
C GLN A 246 3.24 -9.74 35.33
N LYS A 247 4.36 -10.24 34.78
CA LYS A 247 4.99 -11.49 35.24
C LYS A 247 5.46 -11.39 36.69
N GLN A 248 6.09 -10.29 37.09
CA GLN A 248 6.52 -10.09 38.49
C GLN A 248 5.32 -10.08 39.45
N ILE A 249 4.23 -9.41 39.08
CA ILE A 249 2.97 -9.43 39.84
C ILE A 249 2.44 -10.86 39.96
N GLN A 250 2.44 -11.63 38.88
CA GLN A 250 1.99 -13.03 38.91
C GLN A 250 2.86 -13.89 39.84
N ILE A 251 4.18 -13.75 39.80
CA ILE A 251 5.11 -14.47 40.69
C ILE A 251 4.82 -14.11 42.16
N LYS A 252 4.64 -12.83 42.47
CA LYS A 252 4.29 -12.39 43.83
C LYS A 252 2.90 -12.85 44.27
N GLN A 253 1.95 -12.95 43.34
CA GLN A 253 0.63 -13.52 43.62
C GLN A 253 0.69 -15.03 43.88
N THR A 254 1.54 -15.78 43.18
CA THR A 254 1.75 -17.20 43.49
C THR A 254 2.41 -17.38 44.86
N GLU A 255 3.45 -16.60 45.18
CA GLU A 255 4.08 -16.61 46.51
C GLU A 255 3.05 -16.30 47.63
N MET A 256 2.18 -15.32 47.41
CA MET A 256 1.09 -15.00 48.35
C MET A 256 0.10 -16.15 48.52
N ASN A 257 -0.28 -16.82 47.41
CA ASN A 257 -1.21 -17.95 47.45
C ASN A 257 -0.59 -19.17 48.16
N ASP A 258 0.71 -19.41 47.98
CA ASP A 258 1.43 -20.48 48.66
C ASP A 258 1.42 -20.26 50.17
N LEU A 259 1.72 -19.04 50.65
CA LEU A 259 1.63 -18.68 52.06
C LEU A 259 0.20 -18.79 52.61
N LEU A 260 -0.82 -18.43 51.83
CA LEU A 260 -2.23 -18.60 52.22
C LEU A 260 -2.62 -20.09 52.29
N ASN A 261 -2.04 -20.94 51.46
CA ASN A 261 -2.24 -22.39 51.52
C ASN A 261 -1.55 -22.99 52.75
N GLU A 262 -0.32 -22.56 53.06
CA GLU A 262 0.38 -22.93 54.29
C GLU A 262 -0.40 -22.48 55.54
N GLU A 263 -0.99 -21.27 55.52
CA GLU A 263 -1.87 -20.78 56.58
C GLU A 263 -3.10 -21.68 56.75
N LYS A 264 -3.78 -22.07 55.66
CA LYS A 264 -4.92 -22.99 55.70
C LYS A 264 -4.53 -24.38 56.21
N GLU A 265 -3.40 -24.92 55.76
CA GLU A 265 -2.89 -26.19 56.28
C GLU A 265 -2.62 -26.11 57.79
N LEU A 266 -2.11 -24.97 58.26
CA LEU A 266 -1.89 -24.72 59.68
C LEU A 266 -3.22 -24.66 60.45
N GLU A 267 -4.24 -24.01 59.87
CA GLU A 267 -5.60 -24.00 60.42
C GLU A 267 -6.24 -25.39 60.44
N ASP A 268 -6.04 -26.21 59.42
CA ASP A 268 -6.54 -27.59 59.35
C ASP A 268 -5.83 -28.49 60.35
N LYS A 269 -4.49 -28.39 60.48
CA LYS A 269 -3.69 -29.06 61.52
C LYS A 269 -4.18 -28.66 62.92
N PHE A 270 -4.47 -27.38 63.13
CA PHE A 270 -5.02 -26.86 64.39
C PHE A 270 -6.45 -27.37 64.65
N ASN A 271 -7.33 -27.34 63.65
CA ASN A 271 -8.71 -27.82 63.77
C ASN A 271 -8.72 -29.33 64.07
N ALA A 272 -7.93 -30.15 63.36
CA ALA A 272 -7.82 -31.59 63.56
C ALA A 272 -7.35 -31.95 64.97
N ALA A 273 -6.38 -31.22 65.53
CA ALA A 273 -5.90 -31.40 66.91
C ALA A 273 -6.95 -31.05 67.99
N ILE A 274 -7.99 -30.29 67.63
CA ILE A 274 -8.98 -29.75 68.57
C ILE A 274 -10.34 -30.47 68.50
N MET A 275 -10.62 -31.21 67.42
CA MET A 275 -11.90 -31.91 67.19
C MET A 275 -12.34 -32.79 68.37
N ASP A 276 -11.40 -33.36 69.12
CA ASP A 276 -11.66 -34.32 70.19
C ASP A 276 -11.69 -33.69 71.61
N SER A 277 -11.50 -32.36 71.75
CA SER A 277 -11.34 -31.67 73.04
C SER A 277 -12.55 -30.85 73.50
N LYS A 278 -12.89 -30.96 74.80
CA LYS A 278 -13.95 -30.16 75.46
C LYS A 278 -13.61 -28.66 75.57
N PHE A 279 -12.35 -28.28 75.35
CA PHE A 279 -11.85 -26.90 75.43
C PHE A 279 -11.67 -26.26 74.04
N ALA A 280 -12.26 -26.84 72.98
CA ALA A 280 -12.14 -26.38 71.61
C ALA A 280 -12.48 -24.89 71.42
N ASP A 281 -13.54 -24.41 72.07
CA ASP A 281 -13.95 -23.01 71.98
C ASP A 281 -13.00 -22.05 72.71
N PHE A 282 -12.30 -22.54 73.73
CA PHE A 282 -11.30 -21.77 74.48
C PHE A 282 -10.00 -21.66 73.68
N LEU A 283 -9.50 -22.77 73.13
CA LEU A 283 -8.29 -22.80 72.30
C LEU A 283 -8.49 -22.04 70.97
N ARG A 284 -9.66 -22.12 70.35
CA ARG A 284 -10.00 -21.34 69.13
C ARG A 284 -10.00 -19.83 69.40
N LYS A 285 -10.40 -19.39 70.60
CA LYS A 285 -10.33 -17.96 71.01
C LYS A 285 -8.90 -17.49 71.23
N ILE A 286 -8.04 -18.33 71.83
CA ILE A 286 -6.61 -18.02 72.03
C ILE A 286 -5.89 -17.96 70.69
N TYR A 287 -6.12 -18.94 69.82
CA TYR A 287 -5.55 -18.99 68.47
C TYR A 287 -5.92 -17.75 67.66
N LYS A 288 -7.19 -17.31 67.65
CA LYS A 288 -7.64 -16.12 66.89
C LYS A 288 -7.12 -14.77 67.44
N LYS A 289 -6.57 -14.73 68.65
CA LYS A 289 -6.05 -13.50 69.25
C LYS A 289 -4.70 -13.17 68.63
N LYS A 290 -4.44 -11.92 68.25
CA LYS A 290 -3.13 -11.49 67.72
C LYS A 290 -2.03 -11.75 68.74
N CYS A 291 -0.92 -12.35 68.34
CA CYS A 291 0.23 -12.55 69.23
C CYS A 291 0.95 -11.21 69.43
N LYS A 292 1.24 -10.80 70.67
CA LYS A 292 2.16 -9.69 70.92
C LYS A 292 3.57 -10.26 70.87
N GLN A 293 4.37 -9.85 69.89
CA GLN A 293 5.79 -10.22 69.88
C GLN A 293 6.43 -9.78 71.20
N PRO A 294 7.14 -10.66 71.92
CA PRO A 294 8.09 -10.23 72.94
C PRO A 294 9.14 -9.39 72.21
N LYS A 295 9.34 -8.15 72.64
CA LYS A 295 10.52 -7.39 72.21
C LYS A 295 11.73 -8.19 72.66
N LEU A 296 12.53 -8.69 71.71
CA LEU A 296 13.88 -9.16 72.01
C LEU A 296 14.61 -7.99 72.68
N GLN A 297 14.89 -8.15 73.98
CA GLN A 297 15.85 -7.35 74.70
C GLN A 297 17.22 -7.90 74.33
N ASP A 298 17.97 -7.18 73.51
CA ASP A 298 19.42 -7.37 73.41
C ASP A 298 20.06 -6.79 74.69
N PRO A 299 20.85 -7.56 75.46
CA PRO A 299 21.59 -7.06 76.60
C PRO A 299 23.05 -6.84 76.19
N ASP A 300 23.36 -5.64 75.72
CA ASP A 300 24.65 -4.93 75.87
C ASP A 300 24.80 -3.87 74.77
N ASP A 301 24.23 -2.68 75.00
CA ASP A 301 25.01 -1.45 74.83
C ASP A 301 24.37 -0.32 75.65
N LEU A 302 24.94 -0.09 76.83
CA LEU A 302 24.72 1.12 77.61
C LEU A 302 25.56 2.24 76.97
N GLN A 303 24.92 3.32 76.53
CA GLN A 303 25.22 4.71 76.92
C GLN A 303 24.72 5.72 75.87
N SER A 304 24.23 6.85 76.41
CA SER A 304 24.08 8.15 75.75
C SER A 304 22.74 8.48 75.07
N SER A 305 21.79 8.87 75.92
CA SER A 305 21.04 10.14 75.91
C SER A 305 20.85 10.97 74.63
N SER A 306 19.61 11.50 74.57
CA SER A 306 19.19 12.81 74.04
C SER A 306 19.03 12.90 72.52
N SER A 307 18.02 13.53 71.91
CA SER A 307 16.90 14.36 72.35
C SER A 307 16.05 14.64 71.10
N SER A 308 14.72 14.79 71.27
CA SER A 308 13.79 15.57 70.42
C SER A 308 13.55 15.07 68.97
N SER A 309 12.33 15.00 68.43
CA SER A 309 11.35 16.08 68.37
C SER A 309 10.02 15.59 67.74
N SER A 310 8.88 16.03 68.30
CA SER A 310 7.62 16.50 67.68
C SER A 310 7.02 15.80 66.44
N GLU A 311 5.72 15.72 66.19
CA GLU A 311 4.46 16.24 66.75
C GLU A 311 3.32 15.44 66.04
N SER A 312 2.16 15.29 66.70
CA SER A 312 0.77 15.39 66.16
C SER A 312 0.33 14.46 64.99
N ASP A 313 -0.76 13.69 65.07
CA ASP A 313 -2.12 14.18 65.29
C ASP A 313 -3.10 13.14 65.87
N ASP A 314 -3.99 13.66 66.72
CA ASP A 314 -5.11 12.99 67.37
C ASP A 314 -6.26 12.75 66.37
N ALA A 315 -6.89 11.56 66.42
CA ALA A 315 -8.26 11.37 65.97
C ALA A 315 -9.03 10.52 67.00
N PRO A 316 -10.01 11.09 67.72
CA PRO A 316 -10.69 10.42 68.82
C PRO A 316 -11.89 9.63 68.29
N SER A 317 -11.87 8.30 68.41
CA SER A 317 -13.08 7.49 68.24
C SER A 317 -13.38 6.69 69.50
N LEU A 318 -14.13 7.38 70.38
CA LEU A 318 -15.28 6.91 71.13
C LEU A 318 -15.29 5.46 71.65
N ARG A 319 -15.14 5.39 72.98
CA ARG A 319 -15.63 4.37 73.91
C ARG A 319 -16.59 3.33 73.33
N SER A 320 -16.16 2.07 73.39
CA SER A 320 -17.03 0.96 73.81
C SER A 320 -16.52 0.42 75.14
N GLU A 321 -16.97 1.06 76.23
CA GLU A 321 -16.97 0.44 77.54
C GLU A 321 -17.84 -0.82 77.50
N LYS A 322 -17.30 -1.92 78.02
CA LYS A 322 -18.03 -3.07 78.59
C LYS A 322 -18.31 -4.24 77.65
N LEU A 323 -17.26 -4.97 77.29
CA LEU A 323 -17.34 -6.43 77.23
C LEU A 323 -16.31 -6.99 78.22
N GLY A 324 -16.77 -7.89 79.10
CA GLY A 324 -16.09 -8.32 80.31
C GLY A 324 -14.61 -8.58 80.13
N LEU A 325 -13.80 -7.75 80.79
CA LEU A 325 -12.40 -7.99 81.07
C LEU A 325 -12.30 -9.19 82.03
N MET A 326 -12.59 -10.40 81.55
CA MET A 326 -12.01 -11.58 82.15
C MET A 326 -10.53 -11.52 81.80
N LYS A 327 -9.74 -11.06 82.77
CA LYS A 327 -8.31 -11.30 82.83
C LYS A 327 -8.12 -12.81 82.78
N PHE A 328 -7.98 -13.36 81.58
CA PHE A 328 -7.42 -14.70 81.41
C PHE A 328 -5.92 -14.52 81.35
N ASP A 329 -5.29 -14.89 82.45
CA ASP A 329 -3.84 -14.94 82.63
C ASP A 329 -3.28 -15.97 81.64
N GLU A 330 -2.34 -15.55 80.78
CA GLU A 330 -1.75 -16.39 79.74
C GLU A 330 -0.82 -17.49 80.32
N SER A 331 -0.72 -17.55 81.66
CA SER A 331 0.24 -18.32 82.44
C SER A 331 -0.30 -19.62 83.06
N ALA A 332 -1.59 -19.92 82.94
CA ALA A 332 -2.19 -21.08 83.62
C ALA A 332 -3.13 -21.88 82.70
N CYS A 333 -2.72 -23.12 82.41
CA CYS A 333 -3.55 -24.12 81.74
C CYS A 333 -4.82 -24.38 82.57
N PRO A 334 -6.04 -24.29 82.00
CA PRO A 334 -7.27 -24.61 82.72
C PRO A 334 -7.27 -26.06 83.20
N GLU A 335 -7.79 -26.34 84.40
CA GLU A 335 -7.85 -27.69 84.97
C GLU A 335 -8.59 -28.67 84.02
N GLY A 336 -7.83 -29.59 83.44
CA GLY A 336 -8.31 -30.63 82.51
C GLY A 336 -7.92 -30.46 81.03
N CYS A 337 -7.17 -29.42 80.67
CA CYS A 337 -6.58 -29.30 79.32
C CYS A 337 -5.17 -29.91 79.32
N GLU A 338 -4.85 -30.72 78.31
CA GLU A 338 -3.49 -31.25 78.14
C GLU A 338 -2.52 -30.09 77.85
N GLN A 339 -1.43 -30.04 78.60
CA GLN A 339 -0.45 -28.96 78.55
C GLN A 339 0.26 -28.89 77.18
N ASP A 340 0.43 -30.04 76.53
CA ASP A 340 1.02 -30.17 75.19
C ASP A 340 0.13 -29.53 74.11
N LEU A 341 -1.20 -29.69 74.21
CA LEU A 341 -2.17 -29.03 73.32
C LEU A 341 -2.14 -27.51 73.51
N TYR A 342 -2.02 -27.04 74.76
CA TYR A 342 -1.94 -25.63 75.08
C TYR A 342 -0.67 -25.00 74.47
N ASP A 343 0.51 -25.58 74.67
CA ASP A 343 1.77 -25.06 74.12
C ASP A 343 1.80 -25.13 72.58
N LEU A 344 1.27 -26.21 71.99
CA LEU A 344 1.10 -26.33 70.54
C LEU A 344 0.21 -25.21 69.98
N THR A 345 -0.87 -24.82 70.69
CA THR A 345 -1.74 -23.71 70.23
C THR A 345 -1.03 -22.36 70.22
N PHE A 346 -0.07 -22.11 71.10
CA PHE A 346 0.75 -20.89 71.09
C PHE A 346 1.77 -20.90 69.95
N VAL A 347 2.40 -22.04 69.68
CA VAL A 347 3.34 -22.20 68.54
C VAL A 347 2.62 -21.99 67.21
N LEU A 348 1.47 -22.65 67.01
CA LEU A 348 0.65 -22.50 65.79
C LEU A 348 0.11 -21.07 65.66
N ARG A 349 -0.25 -20.40 66.78
CA ARG A 349 -0.64 -18.99 66.76
C ARG A 349 0.49 -18.06 66.30
N CYS A 350 1.71 -18.29 66.76
CA CYS A 350 2.89 -17.53 66.33
C CYS A 350 3.20 -17.75 64.85
N GLN A 351 3.12 -19.00 64.38
CA GLN A 351 3.31 -19.35 62.97
C GLN A 351 2.24 -18.71 62.07
N ARG A 352 0.95 -18.81 62.43
CA ARG A 352 -0.14 -18.13 61.70
C ARG A 352 0.11 -16.62 61.60
N HIS A 353 0.49 -16.00 62.72
CA HIS A 353 0.74 -14.55 62.72
C HIS A 353 1.96 -14.16 61.88
N GLY A 354 2.99 -15.01 61.79
CA GLY A 354 4.10 -14.83 60.86
C GLY A 354 3.64 -14.85 59.40
N TYR A 355 2.87 -15.87 59.03
CA TYR A 355 2.28 -15.97 57.69
C TYR A 355 1.34 -14.80 57.36
N GLU A 356 0.46 -14.40 58.27
CA GLU A 356 -0.40 -13.21 58.12
C GLU A 356 0.43 -11.94 57.87
N GLN A 357 1.53 -11.75 58.61
CA GLN A 357 2.41 -10.59 58.41
C GLN A 357 3.08 -10.64 57.04
N ASP A 358 3.62 -11.78 56.62
CA ASP A 358 4.31 -11.90 55.34
C ASP A 358 3.35 -11.77 54.15
N VAL A 359 2.13 -12.30 54.26
CA VAL A 359 1.04 -12.06 53.31
C VAL A 359 0.71 -10.56 53.24
N THR A 360 0.61 -9.86 54.37
CA THR A 360 0.36 -8.39 54.33
C THR A 360 1.52 -7.60 53.73
N LYS A 361 2.77 -8.03 53.91
CA LYS A 361 3.94 -7.39 53.29
C LYS A 361 3.93 -7.60 51.78
N ILE A 362 3.79 -8.84 51.31
CA ILE A 362 3.73 -9.16 49.88
C ILE A 362 2.54 -8.46 49.22
N ARG A 363 1.39 -8.41 49.90
CA ARG A 363 0.22 -7.68 49.41
C ARG A 363 0.49 -6.19 49.23
N LYS A 364 1.17 -5.54 50.19
CA LYS A 364 1.58 -4.14 50.06
C LYS A 364 2.59 -3.94 48.94
N GLU A 365 3.58 -4.82 48.79
CA GLU A 365 4.53 -4.76 47.67
C GLU A 365 3.84 -4.86 46.31
N ILE A 366 2.85 -5.75 46.18
CA ILE A 366 2.04 -5.87 44.95
C ILE A 366 1.22 -4.59 44.72
N GLU A 367 0.49 -4.11 45.74
CA GLU A 367 -0.44 -2.98 45.61
C GLU A 367 0.26 -1.63 45.44
N GLU A 368 1.29 -1.35 46.24
CA GLU A 368 1.91 -0.02 46.33
C GLU A 368 3.06 0.18 45.33
N ALA A 369 3.86 -0.85 45.06
CA ALA A 369 5.02 -0.75 44.17
C ALA A 369 4.69 -1.27 42.77
N LEU A 370 4.40 -2.57 42.63
CA LEU A 370 4.31 -3.21 41.31
C LEU A 370 3.07 -2.78 40.52
N LYS A 371 1.88 -2.71 41.14
CA LYS A 371 0.67 -2.26 40.45
C LYS A 371 0.73 -0.78 40.09
N LYS A 372 1.26 0.05 40.98
CA LYS A 372 1.42 1.48 40.72
C LYS A 372 2.40 1.75 39.57
N GLU A 373 3.55 1.09 39.55
CA GLU A 373 4.50 1.18 38.43
C GLU A 373 3.90 0.63 37.11
N MET A 374 3.06 -0.41 37.20
CA MET A 374 2.32 -0.92 36.04
C MET A 374 1.32 0.11 35.50
N GLU A 375 0.56 0.77 36.37
CA GLU A 375 -0.38 1.83 36.00
C GLU A 375 0.34 3.04 35.38
N GLU A 376 1.43 3.51 35.96
CA GLU A 376 2.25 4.61 35.41
C GLU A 376 2.80 4.28 34.01
N ASN A 377 3.24 3.04 33.79
CA ASN A 377 3.72 2.59 32.48
C ASN A 377 2.58 2.39 31.47
N MET A 378 1.39 1.99 31.92
CA MET A 378 0.19 1.93 31.07
C MET A 378 -0.25 3.33 30.62
N GLU A 379 -0.17 4.35 31.48
CA GLU A 379 -0.44 5.74 31.09
C GLU A 379 0.58 6.26 30.07
N LYS A 380 1.87 5.97 30.28
CA LYS A 380 2.93 6.29 29.30
C LYS A 380 2.72 5.56 27.97
N MET A 381 2.28 4.30 27.99
CA MET A 381 1.95 3.54 26.77
C MET A 381 0.82 4.22 26.00
N LYS A 382 -0.26 4.65 26.67
CA LYS A 382 -1.35 5.40 26.02
C LYS A 382 -0.88 6.71 25.41
N ALA A 383 0.04 7.42 26.07
CA ALA A 383 0.63 8.64 25.52
C ALA A 383 1.47 8.36 24.27
N VAL A 384 2.28 7.30 24.26
CA VAL A 384 3.04 6.85 23.09
C VAL A 384 2.11 6.40 21.96
N GLU A 385 1.02 5.70 22.27
CA GLU A 385 0.00 5.31 21.29
C GLU A 385 -0.68 6.53 20.64
N ALA A 386 -1.01 7.56 21.42
CA ALA A 386 -1.55 8.81 20.89
C ALA A 386 -0.55 9.54 19.98
N VAL A 387 0.74 9.58 20.34
CA VAL A 387 1.80 10.15 19.48
C VAL A 387 1.97 9.33 18.20
N LEU A 388 1.89 8.00 18.30
CA LEU A 388 1.95 7.11 17.15
C LEU A 388 0.77 7.35 16.20
N GLU A 389 -0.45 7.55 16.72
CA GLU A 389 -1.63 7.88 15.92
C GLU A 389 -1.44 9.19 15.16
N ILE A 390 -0.97 10.25 15.82
CA ILE A 390 -0.66 11.54 15.18
C ILE A 390 0.41 11.38 14.08
N ASN A 391 1.48 10.63 14.34
CA ASN A 391 2.52 10.39 13.34
C ASN A 391 2.02 9.55 12.14
N GLN A 392 1.07 8.63 12.38
CA GLN A 392 0.40 7.88 11.32
C GLN A 392 -0.50 8.77 10.47
N GLU A 393 -1.27 9.67 11.09
CA GLU A 393 -2.07 10.66 10.39
C GLU A 393 -1.21 11.62 9.56
N GLU A 394 -0.09 12.12 10.10
CA GLU A 394 0.88 12.95 9.37
C GLU A 394 1.39 12.22 8.11
N ARG A 395 1.70 10.93 8.24
CA ARG A 395 2.13 10.07 7.12
C ARG A 395 1.04 9.93 6.06
N GLU A 396 -0.21 9.73 6.47
CA GLU A 396 -1.33 9.61 5.52
C GLU A 396 -1.60 10.93 4.79
N ILE A 397 -1.49 12.07 5.47
CA ILE A 397 -1.63 13.39 4.85
C ILE A 397 -0.56 13.56 3.78
N LEU A 398 0.71 13.30 4.11
CA LEU A 398 1.80 13.37 3.13
C LEU A 398 1.59 12.43 1.94
N GLN A 399 1.10 11.20 2.18
CA GLN A 399 0.82 10.27 1.11
C GLN A 399 -0.32 10.76 0.20
N ARG A 400 -1.36 11.37 0.78
CA ARG A 400 -2.45 12.00 0.01
C ARG A 400 -1.96 13.20 -0.79
N GLU A 401 -1.11 14.05 -0.21
CA GLU A 401 -0.49 15.18 -0.92
C GLU A 401 0.42 14.71 -2.07
N LYS A 402 1.21 13.66 -1.85
CA LYS A 402 2.03 13.03 -2.89
C LYS A 402 1.16 12.51 -4.04
N GLN A 403 0.08 11.79 -3.72
CA GLN A 403 -0.86 11.33 -4.73
C GLN A 403 -1.54 12.49 -5.46
N HIS A 404 -1.88 13.56 -4.75
CA HIS A 404 -2.48 14.76 -5.34
C HIS A 404 -1.53 15.40 -6.36
N LYS A 405 -0.26 15.63 -5.99
CA LYS A 405 0.73 16.20 -6.92
C LYS A 405 1.03 15.28 -8.10
N LEU A 406 1.06 13.97 -7.90
CA LEU A 406 1.20 13.02 -9.02
C LEU A 406 -0.01 13.05 -9.96
N ASN A 407 -1.21 13.25 -9.43
CA ASN A 407 -2.42 13.38 -10.25
C ASN A 407 -2.51 14.71 -11.01
N GLU A 408 -1.77 15.75 -10.60
CA GLU A 408 -1.65 17.01 -11.33
C GLU A 408 -0.74 16.91 -12.55
N VAL A 409 0.04 15.83 -12.69
CA VAL A 409 0.93 15.65 -13.83
C VAL A 409 0.13 15.48 -15.11
N GLU A 410 0.40 16.35 -16.09
CA GLU A 410 -0.25 16.31 -17.39
C GLU A 410 0.23 15.10 -18.20
N CYS A 411 -0.72 14.29 -18.67
CA CYS A 411 -0.46 13.13 -19.50
C CYS A 411 -1.11 13.29 -20.88
N VAL A 412 -0.35 12.97 -21.92
CA VAL A 412 -0.83 13.03 -23.30
C VAL A 412 -1.31 11.64 -23.71
N VAL A 413 -2.56 11.54 -24.17
CA VAL A 413 -3.15 10.30 -24.67
C VAL A 413 -3.59 10.49 -26.11
N ILE A 414 -3.15 9.59 -27.00
CA ILE A 414 -3.56 9.57 -28.40
C ILE A 414 -4.81 8.70 -28.52
N LEU A 415 -5.94 9.31 -28.85
CA LEU A 415 -7.20 8.62 -29.10
C LEU A 415 -7.54 8.66 -30.59
N LYS A 416 -8.03 7.53 -31.11
CA LYS A 416 -8.62 7.49 -32.45
C LYS A 416 -10.04 8.07 -32.37
N LEU A 417 -10.48 8.75 -33.43
CA LEU A 417 -11.86 9.26 -33.53
C LEU A 417 -12.91 8.16 -33.30
N SER A 418 -12.63 6.93 -33.75
CA SER A 418 -13.51 5.77 -33.53
C SER A 418 -13.66 5.34 -32.07
N GLN A 419 -12.76 5.78 -31.19
CA GLN A 419 -12.77 5.47 -29.76
C GLN A 419 -13.50 6.54 -28.94
N MET A 420 -13.90 7.65 -29.57
CA MET A 420 -14.57 8.76 -28.90
C MET A 420 -16.09 8.65 -29.08
N GLN A 421 -16.81 8.69 -27.96
CA GLN A 421 -18.27 8.79 -27.93
C GLN A 421 -18.66 10.14 -27.30
N HIS A 422 -18.26 11.24 -27.94
CA HIS A 422 -18.51 12.60 -27.48
C HIS A 422 -19.36 13.37 -28.51
N PHE A 423 -20.56 12.86 -28.75
CA PHE A 423 -21.53 13.45 -29.67
C PHE A 423 -22.60 14.19 -28.87
N LYS A 424 -23.05 15.35 -29.35
CA LYS A 424 -24.24 16.02 -28.79
C LYS A 424 -25.45 15.15 -29.08
N GLU A 425 -26.36 15.02 -28.12
CA GLU A 425 -27.60 14.24 -28.25
C GLU A 425 -28.46 14.70 -29.46
N ASP A 426 -28.32 15.95 -29.91
CA ASP A 426 -29.15 16.56 -30.96
C ASP A 426 -28.44 16.79 -32.31
N THR A 427 -27.11 16.70 -32.38
CA THR A 427 -26.34 16.96 -33.61
C THR A 427 -25.08 16.08 -33.63
N ASP A 428 -24.86 15.33 -34.71
CA ASP A 428 -23.68 14.50 -35.00
C ASP A 428 -22.33 15.29 -35.05
N THR A 429 -22.30 16.51 -34.55
CA THR A 429 -21.11 17.35 -34.42
C THR A 429 -20.43 17.13 -33.07
N LEU A 430 -19.11 16.93 -33.10
CA LEU A 430 -18.25 16.84 -31.93
C LEU A 430 -18.23 18.18 -31.16
N GLU A 431 -18.45 18.20 -29.85
CA GLU A 431 -18.23 19.43 -29.06
C GLU A 431 -16.73 19.74 -28.89
N LYS A 432 -16.44 20.93 -28.36
CA LYS A 432 -15.06 21.33 -28.04
C LYS A 432 -14.51 20.43 -26.92
N ILE A 433 -13.49 19.64 -27.25
CA ILE A 433 -12.83 18.65 -26.37
C ILE A 433 -12.05 19.30 -25.20
N SER A 434 -11.84 20.62 -25.22
CA SER A 434 -10.92 21.31 -24.30
C SER A 434 -11.24 21.15 -22.82
N ASN A 435 -12.50 20.91 -22.44
CA ASN A 435 -12.93 20.74 -21.04
C ASN A 435 -13.77 19.46 -20.84
N THR A 436 -13.40 18.35 -21.48
CA THR A 436 -14.15 17.09 -21.38
C THR A 436 -13.46 16.08 -20.47
N LEU A 437 -14.23 15.39 -19.64
CA LEU A 437 -13.76 14.25 -18.84
C LEU A 437 -13.74 12.99 -19.70
N VAL A 438 -12.62 12.27 -19.69
CA VAL A 438 -12.47 10.99 -20.40
C VAL A 438 -12.70 9.85 -19.42
N PHE A 439 -13.72 9.03 -19.68
CA PHE A 439 -13.99 7.81 -18.94
C PHE A 439 -13.85 6.60 -19.84
N SER A 440 -13.26 5.52 -19.31
CA SER A 440 -13.39 4.21 -19.94
C SER A 440 -14.85 3.77 -19.93
N GLN A 441 -15.32 3.17 -21.03
CA GLN A 441 -16.68 2.64 -21.13
C GLN A 441 -16.98 1.63 -20.01
N GLU A 442 -16.00 0.79 -19.64
CA GLU A 442 -16.15 -0.17 -18.55
C GLU A 442 -16.34 0.51 -17.20
N ALA A 443 -15.57 1.59 -16.95
CA ALA A 443 -15.68 2.36 -15.71
C ALA A 443 -17.03 3.07 -15.63
N LEU A 444 -17.52 3.61 -16.74
CA LEU A 444 -18.82 4.25 -16.83
C LEU A 444 -19.96 3.24 -16.58
N GLN A 445 -19.89 2.05 -17.17
CA GLN A 445 -20.86 0.98 -16.91
C GLN A 445 -20.88 0.54 -15.45
N LYS A 446 -19.69 0.37 -14.84
CA LYS A 446 -19.57 0.06 -13.40
C LYS A 446 -20.13 1.17 -12.53
N LEU A 447 -19.94 2.43 -12.92
CA LEU A 447 -20.49 3.57 -12.19
C LEU A 447 -22.02 3.59 -12.25
N TYR A 448 -22.60 3.34 -13.44
CA TYR A 448 -24.05 3.23 -13.59
C TYR A 448 -24.62 2.06 -12.78
N SER A 449 -24.00 0.87 -12.84
CA SER A 449 -24.45 -0.27 -12.03
C SER A 449 -24.36 0.03 -10.53
N ARG A 450 -23.27 0.66 -10.08
CA ARG A 450 -23.10 1.02 -8.67
C ARG A 450 -24.09 2.11 -8.23
N ALA A 451 -24.41 3.07 -9.08
CA ALA A 451 -25.42 4.08 -8.80
C ALA A 451 -26.81 3.45 -8.62
N GLU A 452 -27.14 2.43 -9.41
CA GLU A 452 -28.38 1.66 -9.25
C GLU A 452 -28.40 0.86 -7.93
N GLU A 453 -27.29 0.22 -7.57
CA GLU A 453 -27.15 -0.46 -6.28
C GLU A 453 -27.35 0.50 -5.10
N LEU A 454 -26.67 1.65 -5.12
CA LEU A 454 -26.80 2.66 -4.08
C LEU A 454 -28.23 3.19 -3.97
N LYS A 455 -28.94 3.34 -5.09
CA LYS A 455 -30.36 3.71 -5.08
C LYS A 455 -31.22 2.64 -4.40
N LYS A 456 -30.94 1.35 -4.63
CA LYS A 456 -31.61 0.23 -3.95
C LYS A 456 -31.27 0.19 -2.46
N GLU A 457 -29.99 0.34 -2.10
CA GLU A 457 -29.53 0.39 -0.70
C GLU A 457 -30.20 1.55 0.06
N THR A 458 -30.25 2.74 -0.55
CA THR A 458 -30.92 3.92 0.02
C THR A 458 -32.41 3.66 0.25
N GLN A 459 -33.08 2.97 -0.68
CA GLN A 459 -34.49 2.62 -0.53
C GLN A 459 -34.71 1.65 0.63
N ILE A 460 -33.87 0.60 0.74
CA ILE A 460 -33.92 -0.36 1.85
C ILE A 460 -33.68 0.32 3.19
N LEU A 461 -32.72 1.25 3.27
CA LEU A 461 -32.44 2.01 4.49
C LEU A 461 -33.63 2.89 4.89
N LYS A 462 -34.27 3.57 3.94
CA LYS A 462 -35.50 4.35 4.20
C LYS A 462 -36.64 3.48 4.72
N ASP A 463 -36.80 2.27 4.19
CA ASP A 463 -37.82 1.34 4.65
C ASP A 463 -37.53 0.81 6.06
N LYS A 464 -36.26 0.55 6.39
CA LYS A 464 -35.82 0.22 7.77
C LYS A 464 -36.07 1.37 8.73
N GLU A 465 -35.66 2.59 8.38
CA GLU A 465 -35.90 3.78 9.20
C GLU A 465 -37.40 3.96 9.51
N LYS A 466 -38.26 3.77 8.51
CA LYS A 466 -39.72 3.83 8.69
C LYS A 466 -40.23 2.76 9.67
N ASN A 467 -39.65 1.56 9.66
CA ASN A 467 -40.01 0.51 10.60
C ASN A 467 -39.50 0.81 12.01
N ASP A 468 -38.26 1.29 12.14
CA ASP A 468 -37.65 1.67 13.42
C ASP A 468 -38.41 2.83 14.07
N GLN A 469 -38.84 3.82 13.30
CA GLN A 469 -39.72 4.89 13.78
C GLN A 469 -41.06 4.37 14.31
N LYS A 470 -41.66 3.38 13.65
CA LYS A 470 -42.89 2.72 14.15
C LYS A 470 -42.63 1.95 15.44
N HIS A 471 -41.52 1.20 15.51
CA HIS A 471 -41.13 0.48 16.71
C HIS A 471 -40.89 1.43 17.88
N LEU A 472 -40.13 2.51 17.66
CA LEU A 472 -39.89 3.55 18.66
C LEU A 472 -41.19 4.18 19.14
N HIS A 473 -42.11 4.51 18.23
CA HIS A 473 -43.41 5.06 18.60
C HIS A 473 -44.21 4.08 19.46
N ARG A 474 -44.26 2.80 19.07
CA ARG A 474 -44.93 1.75 19.84
C ARG A 474 -44.33 1.61 21.24
N THR A 475 -43.01 1.50 21.36
CA THR A 475 -42.32 1.40 22.65
C THR A 475 -42.57 2.63 23.52
N LYS A 476 -42.58 3.84 22.93
CA LYS A 476 -42.89 5.07 23.67
C LYS A 476 -44.32 5.05 24.24
N VAL A 477 -45.29 4.58 23.46
CA VAL A 477 -46.68 4.42 23.92
C VAL A 477 -46.77 3.36 25.03
N GLU A 478 -46.07 2.23 24.89
CA GLU A 478 -45.99 1.19 25.93
C GLU A 478 -45.36 1.71 27.23
N CYS A 479 -44.26 2.47 27.15
CA CYS A 479 -43.66 3.12 28.31
C CYS A 479 -44.62 4.11 28.98
N GLN A 480 -45.34 4.94 28.21
CA GLN A 480 -46.35 5.84 28.76
C GLN A 480 -47.48 5.08 29.47
N HIS A 481 -47.93 3.96 28.89
CA HIS A 481 -48.93 3.10 29.51
C HIS A 481 -48.41 2.49 30.83
N MET A 482 -47.18 1.99 30.85
CA MET A 482 -46.55 1.47 32.07
C MET A 482 -46.40 2.53 33.15
N VAL A 483 -45.98 3.74 32.80
CA VAL A 483 -45.90 4.87 33.75
C VAL A 483 -47.29 5.19 34.31
N GLY A 484 -48.31 5.22 33.47
CA GLY A 484 -49.70 5.40 33.91
C GLY A 484 -50.20 4.29 34.83
N MET A 485 -49.84 3.03 34.56
CA MET A 485 -50.14 1.89 35.45
C MET A 485 -49.42 2.01 36.80
N ILE A 486 -48.15 2.39 36.81
CA ILE A 486 -47.38 2.61 38.04
C ILE A 486 -48.06 3.72 38.87
N HIS A 487 -48.53 4.79 38.23
CA HIS A 487 -49.24 5.85 38.93
C HIS A 487 -50.56 5.36 39.55
N LYS A 488 -51.39 4.63 38.80
CA LYS A 488 -52.62 4.02 39.33
C LYS A 488 -52.35 3.07 40.50
N LEU A 489 -51.33 2.22 40.39
CA LEU A 489 -50.95 1.32 41.47
C LEU A 489 -50.47 2.10 42.72
N LYS A 490 -49.74 3.20 42.54
CA LYS A 490 -49.37 4.09 43.64
C LYS A 490 -50.61 4.73 44.28
N GLU A 491 -51.54 5.23 43.47
CA GLU A 491 -52.82 5.77 43.96
C GLU A 491 -53.60 4.70 44.74
N ASP A 492 -53.76 3.50 44.21
CA ASP A 492 -54.46 2.38 44.87
C ASP A 492 -53.80 2.00 46.20
N ILE A 493 -52.46 2.01 46.26
CA ILE A 493 -51.70 1.78 47.51
C ILE A 493 -51.99 2.91 48.49
N THR A 494 -51.89 4.17 48.08
CA THR A 494 -52.17 5.32 48.96
C THR A 494 -53.62 5.27 49.47
N GLU A 495 -54.60 4.96 48.63
CA GLU A 495 -56.01 4.83 49.04
C GLU A 495 -56.20 3.67 50.03
N CYS A 496 -55.56 2.52 49.79
CA CYS A 496 -55.55 1.41 50.73
C CYS A 496 -54.91 1.79 52.07
N MET A 497 -53.82 2.56 52.06
CA MET A 497 -53.19 3.08 53.28
C MET A 497 -54.13 4.04 54.01
N PHE A 498 -54.77 4.98 53.30
CA PHE A 498 -55.76 5.88 53.88
C PHE A 498 -56.96 5.14 54.48
N ARG A 499 -57.49 4.11 53.82
CA ARG A 499 -58.60 3.30 54.36
C ARG A 499 -58.21 2.50 55.60
N LYS A 500 -57.01 1.91 55.61
CA LYS A 500 -56.56 1.04 56.72
C LYS A 500 -56.02 1.80 57.92
N PHE A 501 -55.34 2.93 57.68
CA PHE A 501 -54.57 3.64 58.70
C PHE A 501 -54.97 5.10 58.90
N GLY A 502 -55.86 5.66 58.06
CA GLY A 502 -56.35 7.03 58.18
C GLY A 502 -55.38 8.11 57.69
N GLY A 503 -54.22 7.73 57.13
CA GLY A 503 -53.19 8.63 56.62
C GLY A 503 -52.14 7.89 55.77
N GLU A 504 -51.31 8.64 55.06
CA GLU A 504 -50.14 8.10 54.37
C GLU A 504 -49.09 7.74 55.42
N ILE A 505 -48.77 6.44 55.55
CA ILE A 505 -47.73 5.97 56.48
C ILE A 505 -46.42 5.95 55.71
N ASP A 506 -45.47 6.76 56.16
CA ASP A 506 -44.08 6.57 55.78
C ASP A 506 -43.52 5.37 56.57
N LEU A 507 -43.30 4.26 55.87
CA LEU A 507 -42.85 3.00 56.47
C LEU A 507 -41.47 3.15 57.11
N ASP A 508 -40.61 4.00 56.53
CA ASP A 508 -39.26 4.24 57.03
C ASP A 508 -39.32 5.00 58.38
N GLU A 509 -40.19 5.99 58.49
CA GLU A 509 -40.40 6.74 59.74
C GLU A 509 -41.06 5.86 60.82
N LEU A 510 -41.99 4.99 60.42
CA LEU A 510 -42.60 4.02 61.33
C LEU A 510 -41.55 3.02 61.86
N GLU A 511 -40.71 2.46 60.99
CA GLU A 511 -39.62 1.56 61.38
C GLU A 511 -38.63 2.24 62.31
N GLU A 512 -38.21 3.48 62.02
CA GLU A 512 -37.36 4.26 62.91
C GLU A 512 -38.03 4.50 64.27
N SER A 513 -39.32 4.82 64.30
CA SER A 513 -40.05 5.06 65.56
C SER A 513 -40.18 3.80 66.41
N VAL A 514 -40.37 2.63 65.79
CA VAL A 514 -40.41 1.33 66.46
C VAL A 514 -39.02 0.97 66.99
N LEU A 515 -37.97 1.17 66.20
CA LEU A 515 -36.59 1.00 66.63
C LEU A 515 -36.25 1.93 67.82
N ARG A 516 -36.67 3.20 67.77
CA ARG A 516 -36.48 4.14 68.89
C ARG A 516 -37.24 3.70 70.15
N ARG A 517 -38.45 3.16 70.01
CA ARG A 517 -39.24 2.62 71.14
C ARG A 517 -38.57 1.39 71.77
N LEU A 518 -38.13 0.42 70.96
CA LEU A 518 -37.42 -0.76 71.42
C LEU A 518 -36.10 -0.39 72.13
N LEU A 519 -35.38 0.60 71.61
CA LEU A 519 -34.19 1.16 72.26
C LEU A 519 -34.52 1.89 73.57
N ALA A 520 -35.68 2.53 73.69
CA ALA A 520 -36.12 3.18 74.92
C ALA A 520 -36.55 2.17 75.99
N GLU A 521 -37.27 1.12 75.63
CA GLU A 521 -37.71 0.05 76.55
C GLU A 521 -36.52 -0.73 77.12
N THR A 522 -35.55 -1.09 76.27
CA THR A 522 -34.30 -1.73 76.72
C THR A 522 -33.49 -0.83 77.66
N LYS A 523 -33.50 0.49 77.44
CA LYS A 523 -32.88 1.47 78.35
C LYS A 523 -33.66 1.63 79.67
N CYS A 524 -34.99 1.58 79.66
CA CYS A 524 -35.82 1.70 80.87
C CYS A 524 -35.65 0.47 81.77
N SER A 525 -35.69 -0.74 81.20
CA SER A 525 -35.43 -1.99 81.94
C SER A 525 -34.08 -1.94 82.67
N ARG A 526 -33.04 -1.40 82.03
CA ARG A 526 -31.74 -1.19 82.68
C ARG A 526 -31.79 -0.21 83.85
N LYS A 527 -32.55 0.89 83.75
CA LYS A 527 -32.71 1.87 84.85
C LYS A 527 -33.52 1.29 86.01
N ASP A 528 -34.57 0.54 85.73
CA ASP A 528 -35.41 -0.10 86.76
C ASP A 528 -34.64 -1.17 87.53
N ILE A 529 -33.79 -1.93 86.83
CA ILE A 529 -32.85 -2.87 87.45
C ILE A 529 -31.86 -2.14 88.36
N ILE A 530 -31.29 -1.00 87.93
CA ILE A 530 -30.39 -0.18 88.76
C ILE A 530 -31.13 0.35 90.00
N ALA A 531 -32.33 0.91 89.84
CA ALA A 531 -33.13 1.43 90.95
C ALA A 531 -33.57 0.33 91.93
N ALA A 532 -33.81 -0.90 91.44
CA ALA A 532 -34.07 -2.06 92.28
C ALA A 532 -32.84 -2.47 93.10
N TYR A 533 -31.65 -2.46 92.49
CA TYR A 533 -30.39 -2.70 93.21
C TYR A 533 -30.10 -1.60 94.24
N GLU A 534 -30.34 -0.33 93.92
CA GLU A 534 -30.16 0.80 94.87
C GLU A 534 -31.12 0.74 96.06
N ARG A 535 -32.39 0.38 95.84
CA ARG A 535 -33.36 0.12 96.92
C ARG A 535 -32.91 -1.03 97.81
N LYS A 536 -32.39 -2.11 97.22
CA LYS A 536 -31.89 -3.27 97.96
C LYS A 536 -30.64 -2.92 98.79
N ILE A 537 -29.74 -2.11 98.24
CA ILE A 537 -28.57 -1.57 98.96
C ILE A 537 -29.03 -0.67 100.12
N SER A 538 -30.02 0.19 99.91
CA SER A 538 -30.54 1.09 100.94
C SER A 538 -31.21 0.34 102.08
N ALA A 539 -32.02 -0.68 101.77
CA ALA A 539 -32.63 -1.55 102.78
C ALA A 539 -31.56 -2.31 103.59
N MET A 540 -30.51 -2.82 102.94
CA MET A 540 -29.38 -3.44 103.65
C MET A 540 -28.64 -2.45 104.56
N ARG A 541 -28.47 -1.18 104.16
CA ARG A 541 -27.88 -0.14 105.03
C ARG A 541 -28.72 0.09 106.28
N VAL A 542 -30.06 0.15 106.16
CA VAL A 542 -30.95 0.33 107.32
C VAL A 542 -30.85 -0.87 108.26
N VAL A 543 -30.85 -2.09 107.73
CA VAL A 543 -30.67 -3.31 108.55
C VAL A 543 -29.31 -3.32 109.24
N MET A 544 -28.24 -2.91 108.55
CA MET A 544 -26.92 -2.76 109.17
C MET A 544 -26.91 -1.71 110.28
N ASN A 545 -27.52 -0.55 110.07
CA ASN A 545 -27.61 0.51 111.07
C ASN A 545 -28.42 0.08 112.30
N CYS A 546 -29.53 -0.64 112.12
CA CYS A 546 -30.30 -1.20 113.24
C CYS A 546 -29.48 -2.24 114.02
N LYS A 547 -28.72 -3.11 113.34
CA LYS A 547 -27.82 -4.06 114.00
C LYS A 547 -26.68 -3.36 114.74
N TYR A 548 -26.15 -2.26 114.19
CA TYR A 548 -25.15 -1.43 114.87
C TYR A 548 -25.71 -0.76 116.12
N PHE A 549 -26.96 -0.28 116.07
CA PHE A 549 -27.63 0.36 117.20
C PHE A 549 -27.96 -0.62 118.32
N THR A 550 -28.41 -1.84 118.00
CA THR A 550 -28.65 -2.89 119.01
C THR A 550 -27.36 -3.39 119.67
N LEU A 551 -26.25 -3.47 118.92
CA LEU A 551 -24.92 -3.74 119.48
C LEU A 551 -24.50 -2.66 120.50
N HIS A 552 -24.75 -1.38 120.20
CA HIS A 552 -24.43 -0.28 121.12
C HIS A 552 -25.33 -0.26 122.36
N HIS A 553 -26.61 -0.60 122.21
CA HIS A 553 -27.55 -0.64 123.33
C HIS A 553 -27.30 -1.83 124.28
N HIS A 554 -26.92 -2.99 123.75
CA HIS A 554 -26.46 -4.12 124.57
C HIS A 554 -25.16 -3.82 125.31
N ALA A 555 -24.24 -3.06 124.71
CA ALA A 555 -23.02 -2.63 125.41
C ALA A 555 -23.32 -1.67 126.58
N THR A 556 -24.41 -0.90 126.52
CA THR A 556 -24.77 0.08 127.55
C THR A 556 -25.55 -0.54 128.72
N ILE A 557 -26.29 -1.63 128.49
CA ILE A 557 -27.06 -2.34 129.54
C ILE A 557 -26.19 -3.27 130.39
N ILE A 558 -24.94 -3.57 129.99
CA ILE A 558 -23.99 -4.40 130.75
C ILE A 558 -23.11 -3.55 131.72
N SER A 559 -23.32 -2.22 131.82
CA SER A 559 -22.56 -1.33 132.73
C SER A 559 -23.39 -0.60 133.80
N LEU A 560 -24.50 -1.22 134.22
CA LEU A 560 -25.22 -0.97 135.48
C LEU A 560 -25.50 -2.33 136.12
#